data_AF-A0A7C1E955-F1
#
_entry.id   AF-A0A7C1E955-F1
#
_cell.length_a   1.000
_cell.length_b   1.000
_cell.length_c   1.000
_cell.angle_alpha   90.00
_cell.angle_beta   90.00
_cell.angle_gamma   90.00
#
_symmetry.space_group_name_H-M   'P 1'
#
loop_
_entity.id
_entity.type
_entity.pdbx_description
1 polymer ?
#
loop_
_entity_poly.entity_id
_entity_poly.type
_entity_poly.pdbx_seq_one_letter_code
_entity_poly.pdbx_strand_id
1 'polypeptide(L)'
;MPRDIPLRISRIFIRSPLCAFVLAVALGGCSTDVVDTPITDIGDLETPVALRTWLVAGPLPSPDLGTRRSNQIPARAGFDLDYLAAVGGETNYRATEGAEFPGPLGDSYLFRRFTWNTPYIDLTELYGRPANVAAYLYTEIESDEPRHAYFHIGLNDAGKVWLNGELVLSYPIDTPARRSERVVSVDLPAGRSHILVKIDQAGANWGGYFELAKTTTLSDVDSTPRPGRSSSIFPHSSRAYVSLWIIGVFVVSPVAFVIAILIYVRYRREADKAYVENLTTMMERGVPPHQAKALLTTTKEPSTHPARSAFFAGLALMLGGLGLTATEIVHAGFGNAGFELFVMFTGVALLASYFIVDRRKSE
;
A
#
# COMPACT_ATOMS: atom_id res chain seq x y z
N MET A 1 48.37 -70.61 6.53
CA MET A 1 48.13 -70.81 7.98
C MET A 1 47.07 -69.83 8.45
N PRO A 2 46.22 -70.22 9.41
CA PRO A 2 44.80 -69.88 9.43
C PRO A 2 44.39 -69.01 10.63
N ARG A 3 43.22 -68.37 10.55
CA ARG A 3 42.03 -68.65 11.40
C ARG A 3 41.02 -67.51 11.32
N ASP A 4 39.85 -67.84 10.76
CA ASP A 4 38.57 -67.25 11.14
C ASP A 4 38.27 -67.52 12.62
N ILE A 5 37.76 -66.53 13.35
CA ILE A 5 36.88 -66.72 14.52
C ILE A 5 35.79 -65.63 14.49
N PRO A 6 34.50 -65.98 14.64
CA PRO A 6 33.36 -65.09 14.43
C PRO A 6 32.89 -64.41 15.73
N LEU A 7 32.30 -63.20 15.62
CA LEU A 7 31.53 -62.63 16.73
C LEU A 7 30.03 -62.85 16.50
N ARG A 8 29.49 -63.68 17.40
CA ARG A 8 28.09 -64.10 17.53
C ARG A 8 27.15 -62.91 17.73
N ILE A 9 26.08 -62.92 16.96
CA ILE A 9 24.81 -62.23 17.25
C ILE A 9 24.13 -62.98 18.40
N SER A 10 24.11 -62.40 19.59
CA SER A 10 23.25 -62.85 20.69
C SER A 10 21.91 -62.11 20.62
N ARG A 11 20.88 -62.83 20.16
CA ARG A 11 19.47 -62.47 20.31
C ARG A 11 19.14 -62.33 21.80
N ILE A 12 18.79 -61.14 22.24
CA ILE A 12 18.07 -60.94 23.50
C ILE A 12 16.57 -61.02 23.18
N PHE A 13 15.98 -62.17 23.50
CA PHE A 13 14.54 -62.35 23.60
C PHE A 13 14.08 -61.73 24.94
N ILE A 14 13.44 -60.57 24.91
CA ILE A 14 12.59 -60.13 26.02
C ILE A 14 11.17 -60.61 25.72
N ARG A 15 10.81 -61.71 26.38
CA ARG A 15 9.44 -62.17 26.55
C ARG A 15 8.79 -61.32 27.64
N SER A 16 7.75 -60.54 27.31
CA SER A 16 6.51 -60.42 28.12
C SER A 16 5.56 -59.38 27.52
N PRO A 17 4.28 -59.73 27.27
CA PRO A 17 3.31 -58.88 26.58
C PRO A 17 2.45 -58.13 27.60
N LEU A 18 2.97 -57.08 28.23
CA LEU A 18 2.19 -56.30 29.20
C LEU A 18 2.79 -54.90 29.38
N CYS A 19 2.86 -54.13 28.29
CA CYS A 19 3.13 -52.68 28.36
C CYS A 19 2.67 -51.89 27.11
N ALA A 20 1.75 -52.44 26.31
CA ALA A 20 1.27 -51.80 25.08
C ALA A 20 -0.19 -51.30 25.17
N PHE A 21 -0.73 -51.06 26.38
CA PHE A 21 -2.15 -50.71 26.55
C PHE A 21 -2.43 -49.47 27.44
N VAL A 22 -1.48 -48.52 27.52
CA VAL A 22 -1.73 -47.19 28.11
C VAL A 22 -1.23 -46.03 27.24
N LEU A 23 -0.81 -46.27 25.99
CA LEU A 23 -0.45 -45.17 25.07
C LEU A 23 -1.32 -45.17 23.81
N ALA A 24 -2.65 -45.23 23.98
CA ALA A 24 -3.59 -45.16 22.86
C ALA A 24 -4.86 -44.34 23.14
N VAL A 25 -4.91 -43.51 24.19
CA VAL A 25 -6.10 -42.69 24.52
C VAL A 25 -5.79 -41.20 24.74
N ALA A 26 -4.57 -40.73 24.49
CA ALA A 26 -4.21 -39.30 24.63
C ALA A 26 -3.60 -38.67 23.36
N LEU A 27 -3.93 -39.19 22.18
CA LEU A 27 -3.76 -38.50 20.91
C LEU A 27 -5.10 -38.33 20.17
N GLY A 28 -6.18 -38.17 20.96
CA GLY A 28 -7.27 -37.31 20.55
C GLY A 28 -6.78 -35.86 20.56
N GLY A 29 -5.82 -35.56 19.68
CA GLY A 29 -5.62 -34.21 19.22
C GLY A 29 -6.93 -33.87 18.53
N CYS A 30 -7.81 -33.19 19.25
CA CYS A 30 -8.79 -32.33 18.63
C CYS A 30 -7.96 -31.45 17.70
N SER A 31 -7.93 -31.77 16.39
CA SER A 31 -7.61 -30.76 15.42
C SER A 31 -8.74 -29.76 15.60
N THR A 32 -8.47 -28.73 16.39
CA THR A 32 -9.15 -27.48 16.15
C THR A 32 -8.79 -27.17 14.71
N ASP A 33 -9.71 -27.44 13.80
CA ASP A 33 -9.67 -26.91 12.45
C ASP A 33 -9.61 -25.39 12.65
N VAL A 34 -8.40 -24.86 12.78
CA VAL A 34 -8.20 -23.43 12.60
C VAL A 34 -8.49 -23.26 11.13
N VAL A 35 -9.70 -22.78 10.85
CA VAL A 35 -10.16 -22.55 9.49
C VAL A 35 -9.38 -21.35 8.97
N ASP A 36 -8.17 -21.63 8.47
CA ASP A 36 -7.19 -20.64 7.99
C ASP A 36 -7.71 -19.86 6.78
N THR A 37 -8.81 -20.30 6.18
CA THR A 37 -9.48 -19.64 5.06
C THR A 37 -10.85 -19.14 5.49
N PRO A 38 -11.24 -17.88 5.20
CA PRO A 38 -12.61 -17.44 5.47
C PRO A 38 -13.61 -18.23 4.63
N ILE A 39 -14.66 -18.72 5.29
CA ILE A 39 -15.77 -19.44 4.68
C ILE A 39 -17.06 -18.70 5.03
N THR A 40 -17.91 -18.48 4.02
CA THR A 40 -19.25 -17.91 4.20
C THR A 40 -20.30 -18.97 3.86
N ASP A 41 -21.15 -19.32 4.82
CA ASP A 41 -22.37 -20.09 4.55
C ASP A 41 -23.35 -19.19 3.78
N ILE A 42 -23.78 -19.65 2.60
CA ILE A 42 -24.66 -18.87 1.72
C ILE A 42 -26.15 -19.11 1.98
N GLY A 43 -26.51 -20.10 2.82
CA GLY A 43 -27.87 -20.48 3.10
C GLY A 43 -28.69 -20.78 1.83
N ASP A 44 -29.96 -20.37 1.84
CA ASP A 44 -30.91 -20.58 0.73
C ASP A 44 -30.91 -19.48 -0.34
N LEU A 45 -30.11 -18.42 -0.15
CA LEU A 45 -30.04 -17.22 -1.00
C LEU A 45 -31.39 -16.48 -1.17
N GLU A 46 -32.38 -16.67 -0.30
CA GLU A 46 -33.63 -15.88 -0.32
C GLU A 46 -33.34 -14.39 -0.05
N THR A 47 -32.26 -14.13 0.69
CA THR A 47 -31.65 -12.79 0.79
C THR A 47 -30.26 -12.80 0.16
N PRO A 48 -29.86 -11.71 -0.53
CA PRO A 48 -28.51 -11.61 -1.08
C PRO A 48 -27.44 -11.68 0.01
N VAL A 49 -26.41 -12.49 -0.22
CA VAL A 49 -25.28 -12.68 0.69
C VAL A 49 -24.08 -11.88 0.19
N ALA A 50 -23.72 -10.83 0.92
CA ALA A 50 -22.51 -10.08 0.64
C ALA A 50 -21.28 -10.76 1.25
N LEU A 51 -20.26 -11.01 0.43
CA LEU A 51 -19.01 -11.62 0.84
C LEU A 51 -18.07 -10.57 1.41
N ARG A 52 -17.93 -10.55 2.74
CA ARG A 52 -17.23 -9.47 3.47
C ARG A 52 -15.91 -9.85 4.08
N THR A 53 -15.60 -11.14 4.18
CA THR A 53 -14.35 -11.62 4.75
C THR A 53 -13.51 -12.26 3.67
N TRP A 54 -12.28 -11.76 3.53
CA TRP A 54 -11.37 -12.14 2.46
C TRP A 54 -9.96 -12.30 3.00
N LEU A 55 -9.21 -13.24 2.42
CA LEU A 55 -7.77 -13.19 2.42
C LEU A 55 -7.32 -12.24 1.31
N VAL A 56 -6.48 -11.27 1.61
CA VAL A 56 -6.03 -10.26 0.65
C VAL A 56 -4.51 -10.24 0.55
N ALA A 57 -4.00 -10.16 -0.67
CA ALA A 57 -2.58 -10.01 -0.97
C ALA A 57 -2.36 -8.89 -1.98
N GLY A 58 -1.54 -7.91 -1.60
CA GLY A 58 -1.23 -6.73 -2.40
C GLY A 58 -0.54 -5.64 -1.55
N PRO A 59 -0.25 -4.47 -2.14
CA PRO A 59 -0.41 -4.16 -3.56
C PRO A 59 0.74 -4.75 -4.39
N LEU A 60 0.40 -5.46 -5.46
CA LEU A 60 1.31 -6.03 -6.45
C LEU A 60 1.59 -5.01 -7.56
N PRO A 61 2.80 -4.93 -8.13
CA PRO A 61 3.13 -3.94 -9.15
C PRO A 61 2.42 -4.23 -10.47
N SER A 62 1.66 -3.26 -10.98
CA SER A 62 0.91 -3.35 -12.25
C SER A 62 1.24 -2.16 -13.16
N PRO A 63 2.49 -2.07 -13.68
CA PRO A 63 2.91 -0.94 -14.49
C PRO A 63 2.02 -0.74 -15.73
N ASP A 64 1.75 0.52 -16.05
CA ASP A 64 1.21 0.91 -17.36
C ASP A 64 2.22 0.55 -18.44
N LEU A 65 1.79 -0.23 -19.42
CA LEU A 65 2.62 -0.72 -20.51
C LEU A 65 2.80 0.32 -21.63
N GLY A 66 2.18 1.50 -21.53
CA GLY A 66 2.18 2.52 -22.58
C GLY A 66 1.46 2.07 -23.86
N THR A 67 0.80 0.91 -23.81
CA THR A 67 -0.02 0.33 -24.88
C THR A 67 -1.48 0.34 -24.46
N ARG A 68 -2.37 0.07 -25.41
CA ARG A 68 -3.80 0.02 -25.15
C ARG A 68 -4.36 -1.33 -25.58
N ARG A 69 -5.24 -1.91 -24.77
CA ARG A 69 -5.99 -3.14 -25.13
C ARG A 69 -7.01 -2.87 -26.23
N SER A 70 -7.58 -1.66 -26.22
CA SER A 70 -8.47 -1.11 -27.25
C SER A 70 -8.33 0.42 -27.24
N ASN A 71 -8.96 1.13 -28.18
CA ASN A 71 -8.81 2.59 -28.35
C ASN A 71 -8.96 3.42 -27.06
N GLN A 72 -9.58 2.90 -26.00
CA GLN A 72 -9.83 3.61 -24.75
C GLN A 72 -9.27 2.94 -23.48
N ILE A 73 -8.73 1.72 -23.55
CA ILE A 73 -8.35 0.94 -22.36
C ILE A 73 -6.83 0.87 -22.24
N PRO A 74 -6.19 1.55 -21.27
CA PRO A 74 -4.77 1.36 -20.98
C PRO A 74 -4.48 -0.10 -20.66
N ALA A 75 -3.39 -0.63 -21.21
CA ALA A 75 -2.92 -1.96 -20.85
C ALA A 75 -2.00 -1.83 -19.64
N ARG A 76 -2.46 -2.28 -18.47
CA ARG A 76 -1.60 -2.50 -17.30
C ARG A 76 -1.22 -3.96 -17.19
N ALA A 77 0.02 -4.20 -16.77
CA ALA A 77 0.61 -5.54 -16.73
C ALA A 77 -0.13 -6.47 -15.78
N GLY A 78 -0.53 -5.97 -14.61
CA GLY A 78 -1.10 -6.78 -13.53
C GLY A 78 -2.45 -7.39 -13.83
N PHE A 79 -3.20 -6.83 -14.79
CA PHE A 79 -4.43 -7.47 -15.25
C PHE A 79 -4.16 -8.81 -15.96
N ASP A 80 -3.10 -8.92 -16.77
CA ASP A 80 -2.76 -10.16 -17.49
C ASP A 80 -1.75 -11.03 -16.75
N LEU A 81 -0.88 -10.44 -15.93
CA LEU A 81 0.15 -11.18 -15.22
C LEU A 81 -0.46 -12.07 -14.13
N ASP A 82 -0.17 -13.37 -14.22
CA ASP A 82 -0.45 -14.33 -13.16
C ASP A 82 0.69 -14.28 -12.12
N TYR A 83 0.50 -13.48 -11.07
CA TYR A 83 1.47 -13.42 -9.96
C TYR A 83 1.49 -14.69 -9.08
N LEU A 84 0.50 -15.59 -9.24
CA LEU A 84 0.39 -16.83 -8.47
C LEU A 84 0.99 -18.02 -9.24
N ALA A 85 1.56 -17.81 -10.43
CA ALA A 85 2.09 -18.87 -11.29
C ALA A 85 3.08 -19.81 -10.58
N ALA A 86 3.88 -19.28 -9.63
CA ALA A 86 4.84 -20.06 -8.85
C ALA A 86 4.20 -20.99 -7.80
N VAL A 87 2.94 -20.75 -7.43
CA VAL A 87 2.22 -21.43 -6.33
C VAL A 87 0.93 -22.12 -6.80
N GLY A 88 0.79 -22.37 -8.10
CA GLY A 88 -0.36 -23.08 -8.70
C GLY A 88 -1.15 -22.27 -9.72
N GLY A 89 -0.89 -20.96 -9.83
CA GLY A 89 -1.53 -20.05 -10.76
C GLY A 89 -2.97 -19.68 -10.39
N GLU A 90 -3.53 -18.71 -11.10
CA GLU A 90 -4.88 -18.17 -10.85
C GLU A 90 -6.00 -19.21 -10.93
N THR A 91 -5.76 -20.36 -11.56
CA THR A 91 -6.74 -21.44 -11.75
C THR A 91 -6.74 -22.49 -10.64
N ASN A 92 -5.60 -22.74 -9.99
CA ASN A 92 -5.51 -23.81 -8.99
C ASN A 92 -5.13 -23.34 -7.60
N TYR A 93 -4.91 -22.04 -7.41
CA TYR A 93 -4.51 -21.53 -6.10
C TYR A 93 -5.61 -21.72 -5.04
N ARG A 94 -5.17 -22.10 -3.84
CA ARG A 94 -6.00 -22.21 -2.63
C ARG A 94 -5.28 -21.46 -1.52
N ALA A 95 -5.70 -20.24 -1.25
CA ALA A 95 -5.01 -19.40 -0.27
C ALA A 95 -5.35 -19.87 1.14
N THR A 96 -4.35 -19.93 2.01
CA THR A 96 -4.53 -19.99 3.47
C THR A 96 -4.00 -18.69 4.08
N GLU A 97 -4.52 -18.31 5.24
CA GLU A 97 -3.98 -17.15 5.96
C GLU A 97 -2.49 -17.33 6.26
N GLY A 98 -1.70 -16.30 5.97
CA GLY A 98 -0.25 -16.33 6.10
C GLY A 98 0.48 -17.02 4.94
N ALA A 99 -0.22 -17.62 3.95
CA ALA A 99 0.43 -18.20 2.79
C ALA A 99 1.22 -17.15 2.01
N GLU A 100 2.48 -17.46 1.73
CA GLU A 100 3.40 -16.60 0.98
C GLU A 100 3.52 -17.03 -0.48
N PHE A 101 3.76 -16.07 -1.37
CA PHE A 101 4.12 -16.31 -2.76
C PHE A 101 5.13 -15.26 -3.26
N PRO A 102 6.02 -15.64 -4.19
CA PRO A 102 7.00 -14.72 -4.74
C PRO A 102 6.34 -13.73 -5.70
N GLY A 103 6.62 -12.45 -5.50
CA GLY A 103 6.29 -11.39 -6.43
C GLY A 103 7.25 -11.33 -7.62
N PRO A 104 6.93 -10.50 -8.63
CA PRO A 104 7.64 -10.48 -9.90
C PRO A 104 9.04 -9.84 -9.80
N LEU A 105 9.32 -9.10 -8.72
CA LEU A 105 10.61 -8.46 -8.44
C LEU A 105 11.46 -9.22 -7.40
N GLY A 106 11.02 -10.41 -6.99
CA GLY A 106 11.69 -11.23 -5.96
C GLY A 106 11.25 -10.95 -4.53
N ASP A 107 10.35 -9.99 -4.31
CA ASP A 107 9.73 -9.73 -3.00
C ASP A 107 8.77 -10.88 -2.62
N SER A 108 8.50 -11.08 -1.32
CA SER A 108 7.48 -12.02 -0.84
C SER A 108 6.18 -11.28 -0.52
N TYR A 109 5.06 -11.83 -0.97
CA TYR A 109 3.71 -11.36 -0.68
C TYR A 109 2.97 -12.42 0.11
N LEU A 110 2.08 -11.98 1.02
CA LEU A 110 1.33 -12.91 1.86
C LEU A 110 -0.13 -12.54 1.97
N PHE A 111 -0.97 -13.57 2.06
CA PHE A 111 -2.41 -13.44 2.24
C PHE A 111 -2.76 -13.16 3.69
N ARG A 112 -3.44 -12.04 3.96
CA ARG A 112 -3.93 -11.68 5.31
C ARG A 112 -5.44 -11.58 5.34
N ARG A 113 -6.06 -11.96 6.45
CA ARG A 113 -7.50 -11.85 6.62
C ARG A 113 -7.94 -10.42 6.91
N PHE A 114 -8.99 -9.99 6.22
CA PHE A 114 -9.70 -8.74 6.47
C PHE A 114 -11.21 -8.97 6.41
N THR A 115 -11.95 -8.23 7.25
CA THR A 115 -13.41 -8.24 7.28
C THR A 115 -13.93 -6.82 7.21
N TRP A 116 -14.86 -6.54 6.30
CA TRP A 116 -15.51 -5.24 6.17
C TRP A 116 -16.91 -5.26 6.77
N ASN A 117 -17.30 -4.14 7.40
CA ASN A 117 -18.65 -3.97 7.97
C ASN A 117 -19.69 -3.53 6.93
N THR A 118 -19.27 -3.24 5.70
CA THR A 118 -20.15 -2.84 4.59
C THR A 118 -20.02 -3.83 3.43
N PRO A 119 -20.93 -3.84 2.44
CA PRO A 119 -20.80 -4.71 1.27
C PRO A 119 -19.64 -4.30 0.35
N TYR A 120 -19.16 -3.06 0.47
CA TYR A 120 -18.03 -2.56 -0.31
C TYR A 120 -16.72 -2.99 0.34
N ILE A 121 -15.90 -3.68 -0.43
CA ILE A 121 -14.53 -4.05 -0.06
C ILE A 121 -13.61 -2.89 -0.44
N ASP A 122 -13.19 -2.11 0.54
CA ASP A 122 -12.36 -0.92 0.32
C ASP A 122 -10.87 -1.25 0.45
N LEU A 123 -10.22 -1.49 -0.69
CA LEU A 123 -8.76 -1.70 -0.72
C LEU A 123 -7.99 -0.38 -0.51
N THR A 124 -8.66 0.76 -0.69
CA THR A 124 -8.10 2.08 -0.38
C THR A 124 -7.84 2.24 1.12
N GLU A 125 -8.70 1.66 1.95
CA GLU A 125 -8.53 1.62 3.41
C GLU A 125 -7.24 0.88 3.81
N LEU A 126 -6.91 -0.19 3.07
CA LEU A 126 -5.75 -1.03 3.36
C LEU A 126 -4.43 -0.44 2.83
N TYR A 127 -4.47 0.11 1.61
CA TYR A 127 -3.25 0.43 0.85
C TYR A 127 -3.12 1.92 0.51
N GLY A 128 -4.06 2.76 0.90
CA GLY A 128 -4.14 4.15 0.45
C GLY A 128 -4.58 4.22 -1.02
N ARG A 129 -4.05 5.18 -1.78
CA ARG A 129 -4.46 5.42 -3.18
C ARG A 129 -3.32 5.17 -4.18
N PRO A 130 -2.68 3.98 -4.17
CA PRO A 130 -1.64 3.68 -5.13
C PRO A 130 -2.23 3.62 -6.54
N ALA A 131 -1.41 3.99 -7.52
CA ALA A 131 -1.71 3.83 -8.94
C ALA A 131 -0.87 2.68 -9.50
N ASN A 132 -1.37 2.03 -10.55
CA ASN A 132 -0.65 0.99 -11.28
C ASN A 132 -0.26 -0.19 -10.37
N VAL A 133 -1.24 -0.70 -9.61
CA VAL A 133 -1.08 -1.86 -8.73
C VAL A 133 -2.22 -2.84 -8.90
N ALA A 134 -2.07 -4.06 -8.39
CA ALA A 134 -3.11 -5.07 -8.32
C ALA A 134 -3.19 -5.71 -6.93
N ALA A 135 -4.29 -6.38 -6.62
CA ALA A 135 -4.44 -7.18 -5.42
C ALA A 135 -5.29 -8.41 -5.71
N TYR A 136 -4.98 -9.49 -5.01
CA TYR A 136 -5.84 -10.65 -4.93
C TYR A 136 -6.73 -10.60 -3.70
N LEU A 137 -7.94 -11.08 -3.86
CA LEU A 137 -8.85 -11.42 -2.78
C LEU A 137 -9.23 -12.89 -2.94
N TYR A 138 -9.19 -13.66 -1.87
CA TYR A 138 -9.57 -15.07 -1.84
C TYR A 138 -10.54 -15.33 -0.69
N THR A 139 -11.61 -16.08 -0.96
CA THR A 139 -12.56 -16.54 0.05
C THR A 139 -13.20 -17.85 -0.39
N GLU A 140 -13.81 -18.55 0.55
CA GLU A 140 -14.61 -19.73 0.29
C GLU A 140 -16.08 -19.48 0.66
N ILE A 141 -16.96 -20.20 -0.02
CA ILE A 141 -18.38 -20.25 0.26
C ILE A 141 -18.78 -21.71 0.47
N GLU A 142 -19.78 -21.95 1.30
CA GLU A 142 -20.32 -23.28 1.56
C GLU A 142 -21.80 -23.31 1.18
N SER A 143 -22.18 -24.28 0.34
CA SER A 143 -23.56 -24.57 -0.05
C SER A 143 -23.94 -25.95 0.47
N ASP A 144 -25.06 -26.08 1.17
CA ASP A 144 -25.59 -27.34 1.69
C ASP A 144 -26.09 -28.29 0.58
N GLU A 145 -26.57 -27.74 -0.53
CA GLU A 145 -27.04 -28.46 -1.71
C GLU A 145 -26.48 -27.85 -3.00
N PRO A 146 -26.57 -28.52 -4.16
CA PRO A 146 -26.24 -27.89 -5.43
C PRO A 146 -27.23 -26.75 -5.73
N ARG A 147 -26.71 -25.56 -6.07
CA ARG A 147 -27.52 -24.34 -6.26
C ARG A 147 -27.17 -23.63 -7.57
N HIS A 148 -28.19 -23.16 -8.27
CA HIS A 148 -28.02 -22.15 -9.32
C HIS A 148 -28.10 -20.76 -8.69
N ALA A 149 -27.09 -19.92 -8.94
CA ALA A 149 -26.97 -18.61 -8.31
C ALA A 149 -26.43 -17.56 -9.29
N TYR A 150 -26.46 -16.30 -8.85
CA TYR A 150 -25.90 -15.18 -9.57
C TYR A 150 -24.86 -14.46 -8.70
N PHE A 151 -23.66 -14.29 -9.24
CA PHE A 151 -22.67 -13.37 -8.69
C PHE A 151 -22.95 -11.96 -9.16
N HIS A 152 -23.22 -11.08 -8.20
CA HIS A 152 -23.33 -9.64 -8.39
C HIS A 152 -21.98 -9.00 -8.06
N ILE A 153 -21.35 -8.45 -9.10
CA ILE A 153 -19.96 -7.98 -9.05
C ILE A 153 -19.91 -6.51 -9.43
N GLY A 154 -19.23 -5.71 -8.62
CA GLY A 154 -18.78 -4.36 -8.95
C GLY A 154 -17.26 -4.28 -8.78
N LEU A 155 -16.55 -3.72 -9.76
CA LEU A 155 -15.09 -3.62 -9.73
C LEU A 155 -14.65 -2.16 -9.86
N ASN A 156 -13.63 -1.79 -9.10
CA ASN A 156 -12.94 -0.52 -9.21
C ASN A 156 -11.45 -0.80 -9.08
N ASP A 157 -10.63 -0.83 -10.11
CA ASP A 157 -10.93 -0.52 -11.51
C ASP A 157 -11.27 -1.80 -12.30
N ALA A 158 -10.32 -2.30 -13.09
CA ALA A 158 -10.44 -3.52 -13.88
C ALA A 158 -10.24 -4.77 -13.01
N GLY A 159 -10.70 -5.94 -13.47
CA GLY A 159 -10.45 -7.16 -12.73
C GLY A 159 -10.88 -8.46 -13.40
N LYS A 160 -10.58 -9.57 -12.72
CA LYS A 160 -10.94 -10.93 -13.09
C LYS A 160 -11.48 -11.66 -11.87
N VAL A 161 -12.42 -12.58 -12.09
CA VAL A 161 -13.00 -13.42 -11.04
C VAL A 161 -12.98 -14.87 -11.49
N TRP A 162 -12.50 -15.74 -10.61
CA TRP A 162 -12.52 -17.18 -10.78
C TRP A 162 -13.39 -17.83 -9.72
N LEU A 163 -14.22 -18.78 -10.15
CA LEU A 163 -14.99 -19.68 -9.29
C LEU A 163 -14.49 -21.09 -9.54
N ASN A 164 -14.08 -21.77 -8.48
CA ASN A 164 -13.59 -23.13 -8.58
C ASN A 164 -12.44 -23.34 -9.59
N GLY A 165 -11.65 -22.30 -9.83
CA GLY A 165 -10.57 -22.27 -10.82
C GLY A 165 -10.99 -21.90 -12.24
N GLU A 166 -12.29 -21.81 -12.51
CA GLU A 166 -12.83 -21.37 -13.79
C GLU A 166 -12.96 -19.84 -13.82
N LEU A 167 -12.46 -19.21 -14.89
CA LEU A 167 -12.59 -17.76 -15.10
C LEU A 167 -14.04 -17.41 -15.48
N VAL A 168 -14.81 -16.91 -14.52
CA VAL A 168 -16.23 -16.55 -14.72
C VAL A 168 -16.43 -15.09 -15.14
N LEU A 169 -15.44 -14.21 -14.88
CA LEU A 169 -15.48 -12.82 -15.31
C LEU A 169 -14.08 -12.33 -15.69
N SER A 170 -13.97 -11.66 -16.85
CA SER A 170 -12.80 -10.87 -17.23
C SER A 170 -13.24 -9.49 -17.70
N TYR A 171 -12.84 -8.46 -16.96
CA TYR A 171 -13.30 -7.10 -17.20
C TYR A 171 -12.15 -6.09 -17.20
N PRO A 172 -11.56 -5.79 -18.37
CA PRO A 172 -10.35 -4.98 -18.50
C PRO A 172 -10.60 -3.47 -18.47
N ILE A 173 -11.80 -2.99 -18.09
CA ILE A 173 -12.17 -1.58 -18.20
C ILE A 173 -12.09 -0.91 -16.83
N ASP A 174 -11.41 0.23 -16.77
CA ASP A 174 -11.36 1.07 -15.59
C ASP A 174 -12.71 1.75 -15.37
N THR A 175 -13.35 1.42 -14.26
CA THR A 175 -14.69 1.91 -13.91
C THR A 175 -14.81 2.10 -12.41
N PRO A 176 -15.58 3.09 -11.93
CA PRO A 176 -15.97 3.08 -10.53
C PRO A 176 -16.92 1.90 -10.24
N ALA A 177 -16.62 1.13 -9.20
CA ALA A 177 -17.44 0.00 -8.76
C ALA A 177 -18.87 0.42 -8.44
N ARG A 178 -19.84 -0.16 -9.14
CA ARG A 178 -21.26 -0.06 -8.78
C ARG A 178 -21.77 -1.39 -8.26
N ARG A 179 -22.61 -1.35 -7.22
CA ARG A 179 -23.26 -2.55 -6.70
C ARG A 179 -24.07 -3.20 -7.83
N SER A 180 -23.93 -4.52 -8.01
CA SER A 180 -24.62 -5.27 -9.07
C SER A 180 -24.37 -4.75 -10.49
N GLU A 181 -23.22 -4.14 -10.78
CA GLU A 181 -22.87 -3.66 -12.12
C GLU A 181 -22.76 -4.79 -13.14
N ARG A 182 -22.24 -5.93 -12.71
CA ARG A 182 -22.15 -7.16 -13.50
C ARG A 182 -22.82 -8.29 -12.75
N VAL A 183 -23.52 -9.11 -13.51
CA VAL A 183 -24.24 -10.27 -13.00
C VAL A 183 -23.79 -11.47 -13.82
N VAL A 184 -23.23 -12.47 -13.15
CA VAL A 184 -22.73 -13.70 -13.76
C VAL A 184 -23.50 -14.88 -13.19
N SER A 185 -24.12 -15.66 -14.05
CA SER A 185 -24.80 -16.90 -13.66
C SER A 185 -23.75 -17.98 -13.35
N VAL A 186 -23.92 -18.68 -12.22
CA VAL A 186 -23.00 -19.71 -11.76
C VAL A 186 -23.77 -20.89 -11.18
N ASP A 187 -23.21 -22.09 -11.33
CA ASP A 187 -23.69 -23.30 -10.69
C ASP A 187 -22.73 -23.68 -9.56
N LEU A 188 -23.27 -23.77 -8.34
CA LEU A 188 -22.54 -24.12 -7.14
C LEU A 188 -22.80 -25.60 -6.81
N PRO A 189 -21.76 -26.43 -6.65
CA PRO A 189 -21.92 -27.77 -6.10
C PRO A 189 -22.30 -27.69 -4.61
N ALA A 190 -22.86 -28.78 -4.08
CA ALA A 190 -22.90 -28.97 -2.64
C ALA A 190 -21.47 -29.04 -2.07
N GLY A 191 -21.28 -28.48 -0.87
CA GLY A 191 -20.00 -28.31 -0.21
C GLY A 191 -19.34 -26.97 -0.52
N ARG A 192 -18.00 -26.96 -0.44
CA ARG A 192 -17.19 -25.74 -0.55
C ARG A 192 -16.91 -25.38 -2.00
N SER A 193 -17.02 -24.09 -2.30
CA SER A 193 -16.50 -23.48 -3.51
C SER A 193 -15.54 -22.35 -3.14
N HIS A 194 -14.46 -22.17 -3.90
CA HIS A 194 -13.52 -21.09 -3.67
C HIS A 194 -13.64 -20.02 -4.75
N ILE A 195 -13.42 -18.78 -4.34
CA ILE A 195 -13.49 -17.60 -5.17
C ILE A 195 -12.14 -16.89 -5.09
N LEU A 196 -11.55 -16.66 -6.25
CA LEU A 196 -10.38 -15.79 -6.39
C LEU A 196 -10.82 -14.56 -7.18
N VAL A 197 -10.43 -13.38 -6.72
CA VAL A 197 -10.63 -12.11 -7.42
C VAL A 197 -9.27 -11.44 -7.58
N LYS A 198 -9.01 -10.92 -8.78
CA LYS A 198 -7.92 -9.97 -9.00
C LYS A 198 -8.51 -8.62 -9.39
N ILE A 199 -8.14 -7.57 -8.65
CA ILE A 199 -8.51 -6.20 -8.99
C ILE A 199 -7.24 -5.44 -9.35
N ASP A 200 -7.24 -4.89 -10.56
CA ASP A 200 -6.16 -4.10 -11.14
C ASP A 200 -6.54 -2.61 -11.10
N GLN A 201 -5.67 -1.78 -10.54
CA GLN A 201 -5.93 -0.40 -10.13
C GLN A 201 -5.15 0.59 -10.99
N ALA A 202 -5.87 1.54 -11.58
CA ALA A 202 -5.33 2.64 -12.36
C ALA A 202 -4.93 3.82 -11.45
N GLY A 203 -5.76 4.16 -10.47
CA GLY A 203 -5.52 5.19 -9.47
C GLY A 203 -6.82 5.72 -8.82
N ALA A 204 -6.68 6.52 -7.76
CA ALA A 204 -7.78 7.04 -6.95
C ALA A 204 -8.42 6.02 -5.99
N ASN A 205 -9.71 5.69 -6.14
CA ASN A 205 -10.41 4.76 -5.24
C ASN A 205 -10.21 3.33 -5.73
N TRP A 206 -10.09 2.36 -4.83
CA TRP A 206 -9.84 0.97 -5.18
C TRP A 206 -10.72 0.02 -4.36
N GLY A 207 -11.36 -0.97 -5.00
CA GLY A 207 -12.22 -1.91 -4.30
C GLY A 207 -13.28 -2.58 -5.17
N GLY A 208 -14.32 -3.12 -4.53
CA GLY A 208 -15.40 -3.79 -5.25
C GLY A 208 -16.58 -4.23 -4.38
N TYR A 209 -17.61 -4.76 -5.04
CA TYR A 209 -18.76 -5.42 -4.44
C TYR A 209 -18.80 -6.87 -4.92
N PHE A 210 -19.03 -7.80 -4.01
CA PHE A 210 -19.12 -9.23 -4.32
C PHE A 210 -20.27 -9.83 -3.51
N GLU A 211 -21.37 -10.14 -4.18
CA GLU A 211 -22.57 -10.67 -3.54
C GLU A 211 -23.12 -11.87 -4.32
N LEU A 212 -23.72 -12.82 -3.61
CA LEU A 212 -24.46 -13.94 -4.17
C LEU A 212 -25.96 -13.72 -3.99
N ALA A 213 -26.74 -14.03 -5.02
CA ALA A 213 -28.19 -13.99 -4.93
C ALA A 213 -28.84 -15.07 -5.81
N LYS A 214 -30.11 -15.36 -5.52
CA LYS A 214 -30.94 -16.28 -6.31
C LYS A 214 -31.44 -15.68 -7.63
N THR A 215 -31.41 -14.36 -7.77
CA THR A 215 -31.98 -13.66 -8.94
C THR A 215 -30.98 -12.70 -9.56
N THR A 216 -31.22 -12.29 -10.81
CA THR A 216 -30.36 -11.34 -11.53
C THR A 216 -30.50 -9.89 -11.06
N THR A 217 -31.38 -9.62 -10.09
CA THR A 217 -31.67 -8.27 -9.62
C THR A 217 -31.65 -8.26 -8.10
N LEU A 218 -30.77 -7.46 -7.51
CA LEU A 218 -30.84 -7.21 -6.08
C LEU A 218 -32.04 -6.30 -5.84
N SER A 219 -33.04 -6.76 -5.08
CA SER A 219 -34.03 -5.86 -4.53
C SER A 219 -33.30 -4.85 -3.63
N ASP A 220 -33.59 -3.56 -3.80
CA ASP A 220 -33.00 -2.48 -3.01
C ASP A 220 -33.44 -2.59 -1.54
N VAL A 221 -32.85 -3.52 -0.80
CA VAL A 221 -32.97 -3.60 0.67
C VAL A 221 -31.90 -2.73 1.34
N ASP A 222 -30.90 -2.28 0.58
CA ASP A 222 -29.86 -1.38 1.07
C ASP A 222 -29.30 -0.55 -0.08
N SER A 223 -30.13 0.31 -0.66
CA SER A 223 -29.66 1.44 -1.46
C SER A 223 -29.20 2.54 -0.52
N THR A 224 -28.29 2.26 0.42
CA THR A 224 -27.47 3.34 0.96
C THR A 224 -26.69 3.88 -0.24
N PRO A 225 -26.93 5.15 -0.63
CA PRO A 225 -26.07 5.76 -1.61
C PRO A 225 -24.64 5.63 -1.08
N ARG A 226 -23.64 5.46 -1.97
CA ARG A 226 -22.27 5.91 -1.63
C ARG A 226 -22.41 7.22 -0.85
N PRO A 227 -21.63 7.52 0.20
CA PRO A 227 -21.62 8.86 0.78
C PRO A 227 -21.19 9.84 -0.32
N GLY A 228 -22.18 10.30 -1.08
CA GLY A 228 -22.09 11.34 -2.06
C GLY A 228 -22.10 12.60 -1.24
N ARG A 229 -20.89 13.11 -1.00
CA ARG A 229 -20.61 14.51 -0.67
C ARG A 229 -21.71 15.16 0.18
N SER A 230 -21.88 14.73 1.43
CA SER A 230 -22.59 15.58 2.39
C SER A 230 -21.69 16.78 2.68
N SER A 231 -22.10 17.94 2.17
CA SER A 231 -21.68 19.20 2.75
C SER A 231 -22.17 19.21 4.19
N SER A 232 -21.25 19.36 5.14
CA SER A 232 -21.43 19.32 6.59
C SER A 232 -21.65 17.92 7.19
N ILE A 233 -20.67 17.48 7.99
CA ILE A 233 -20.74 17.39 9.46
C ILE A 233 -19.40 16.78 9.92
N PHE A 234 -18.52 17.64 10.46
CA PHE A 234 -17.38 17.17 11.24
C PHE A 234 -17.90 16.52 12.54
N PRO A 235 -17.42 15.33 12.93
CA PRO A 235 -17.74 14.77 14.23
C PRO A 235 -17.20 15.67 15.36
N HIS A 236 -18.01 15.79 16.40
CA HIS A 236 -17.89 16.71 17.54
C HIS A 236 -16.74 16.41 18.53
N SER A 237 -15.62 15.84 18.08
CA SER A 237 -14.39 15.65 18.88
C SER A 237 -13.16 16.42 18.35
N SER A 238 -13.34 17.24 17.31
CA SER A 238 -12.23 17.82 16.55
C SER A 238 -11.63 19.12 17.10
N ARG A 239 -12.18 19.71 18.18
CA ARG A 239 -11.71 21.01 18.68
C ARG A 239 -10.30 20.97 19.26
N ALA A 240 -9.87 19.83 19.82
CA ALA A 240 -8.50 19.64 20.31
C ALA A 240 -7.52 19.30 19.17
N TYR A 241 -7.97 18.57 18.14
CA TYR A 241 -7.12 18.19 17.01
C TYR A 241 -6.83 19.35 16.06
N VAL A 242 -7.82 20.19 15.75
CA VAL A 242 -7.64 21.36 14.87
C VAL A 242 -6.75 22.43 15.54
N SER A 243 -6.84 22.60 16.86
CA SER A 243 -5.98 23.55 17.58
C SER A 243 -4.53 23.07 17.70
N LEU A 244 -4.29 21.76 17.87
CA LEU A 244 -2.94 21.18 17.79
C LEU A 244 -2.37 21.23 16.36
N TRP A 245 -3.22 21.10 15.33
CA TRP A 245 -2.82 21.23 13.93
C TRP A 245 -2.41 22.67 13.56
N ILE A 246 -3.15 23.67 14.03
CA ILE A 246 -2.82 25.08 13.81
C ILE A 246 -1.49 25.45 14.49
N ILE A 247 -1.21 24.93 15.69
CA ILE A 247 0.09 25.17 16.38
C ILE A 247 1.24 24.47 15.63
N GLY A 248 1.02 23.25 15.14
CA GLY A 248 2.03 22.50 14.35
C GLY A 248 2.41 23.18 13.04
N VAL A 249 1.43 23.67 12.27
CA VAL A 249 1.68 24.28 10.96
C VAL A 249 2.13 25.75 11.06
N PHE A 250 1.58 26.53 12.00
CA PHE A 250 1.86 27.98 12.09
C PHE A 250 2.92 28.40 13.10
N VAL A 251 3.33 27.52 14.05
CA VAL A 251 4.36 27.86 15.05
C VAL A 251 5.60 27.00 14.90
N VAL A 252 5.45 25.68 14.68
CA VAL A 252 6.61 24.78 14.59
C VAL A 252 7.34 24.91 13.24
N SER A 253 6.61 25.08 12.13
CA SER A 253 7.20 25.21 10.79
C SER A 253 8.05 26.49 10.60
N PRO A 254 7.60 27.70 11.01
CA PRO A 254 8.40 28.91 10.85
C PRO A 254 9.62 28.96 11.77
N VAL A 255 9.50 28.45 13.01
CA VAL A 255 10.62 28.40 13.96
C VAL A 255 11.68 27.40 13.50
N ALA A 256 11.28 26.21 13.05
CA ALA A 256 12.19 25.23 12.47
C ALA A 256 12.92 25.78 11.23
N PHE A 257 12.22 26.56 10.41
CA PHE A 257 12.81 27.20 9.22
C PHE A 257 13.83 28.29 9.57
N VAL A 258 13.51 29.16 10.53
CA VAL A 258 14.45 30.18 11.03
C VAL A 258 15.69 29.52 11.65
N ILE A 259 15.51 28.45 12.44
CA ILE A 259 16.62 27.69 13.03
C ILE A 259 17.49 27.07 11.92
N ALA A 260 16.88 26.46 10.89
CA ALA A 260 17.61 25.90 9.76
C ALA A 260 18.41 26.97 8.99
N ILE A 261 17.84 28.17 8.78
CA ILE A 261 18.55 29.31 8.18
C ILE A 261 19.72 29.74 9.05
N LEU A 262 19.53 29.88 10.37
CA LEU A 262 20.60 30.29 11.28
C LEU A 262 21.74 29.27 11.32
N ILE A 263 21.42 27.98 11.34
CA ILE A 263 22.41 26.89 11.26
C ILE A 263 23.17 26.97 9.92
N TYR A 264 22.47 27.18 8.82
CA TYR A 264 23.08 27.30 7.49
C TYR A 264 23.98 28.54 7.37
N VAL A 265 23.54 29.70 7.87
CA VAL A 265 24.32 30.95 7.86
C VAL A 265 25.57 30.81 8.73
N ARG A 266 25.46 30.17 9.90
CA ARG A 266 26.61 29.91 10.77
C ARG A 266 27.61 28.96 10.11
N TYR A 267 27.11 27.87 9.52
CA TYR A 267 27.93 26.94 8.74
C TYR A 267 28.70 27.66 7.63
N ARG A 268 28.01 28.51 6.85
CA ARG A 268 28.65 29.25 5.76
C ARG A 268 29.72 30.21 6.28
N ARG A 269 29.49 30.89 7.41
CA ARG A 269 30.49 31.76 8.04
C ARG A 269 31.73 31.00 8.52
N GLU A 270 31.55 29.80 9.06
CA GLU A 270 32.67 28.95 9.49
C GLU A 270 33.46 28.40 8.28
N ALA A 271 32.75 28.02 7.20
CA ALA A 271 33.37 27.61 5.94
C ALA A 271 34.13 28.76 5.25
N ASP A 272 33.56 29.98 5.23
CA ASP A 272 34.19 31.17 4.67
C ASP A 272 35.45 31.56 5.48
N LYS A 273 35.44 31.42 6.81
CA LYS A 273 36.62 31.64 7.66
C LYS A 273 37.74 30.64 7.36
N ALA A 274 37.41 29.34 7.31
CA ALA A 274 38.38 28.30 6.99
C ALA A 274 38.97 28.46 5.57
N TYR A 275 38.15 28.91 4.61
CA TYR A 275 38.60 29.24 3.26
C TYR A 275 39.59 30.41 3.25
N VAL A 276 39.30 31.50 3.98
CA VAL A 276 40.18 32.68 4.07
C VAL A 276 41.49 32.35 4.80
N GLU A 277 41.46 31.58 5.88
CA GLU A 277 42.65 31.18 6.63
C GLU A 277 43.57 30.27 5.82
N ASN A 278 43.00 29.29 5.09
CA ASN A 278 43.76 28.44 4.17
C ASN A 278 44.35 29.24 3.01
N LEU A 279 43.59 30.17 2.41
CA LEU A 279 44.08 31.04 1.34
C LEU A 279 45.24 31.92 1.83
N THR A 280 45.12 32.50 3.03
CA THR A 280 46.16 33.34 3.64
C THR A 280 47.43 32.54 3.90
N THR A 281 47.30 31.33 4.47
CA THR A 281 48.43 30.41 4.71
C THR A 281 49.13 30.00 3.40
N MET A 282 48.37 29.77 2.32
CA MET A 282 48.94 29.44 1.01
C MET A 282 49.68 30.65 0.38
N MET A 283 49.15 31.86 0.55
CA MET A 283 49.80 33.08 0.10
C MET A 283 51.09 33.38 0.89
N GLU A 284 51.10 33.17 2.20
CA GLU A 284 52.30 33.30 3.04
C GLU A 284 53.40 32.30 2.66
N ARG A 285 53.03 31.13 2.12
CA ARG A 285 53.96 30.13 1.56
C ARG A 285 54.40 30.44 0.12
N GLY A 286 54.07 31.61 -0.41
CA GLY A 286 54.52 32.08 -1.73
C GLY A 286 53.69 31.57 -2.91
N VAL A 287 52.52 30.97 -2.67
CA VAL A 287 51.64 30.52 -3.76
C VAL A 287 50.93 31.72 -4.40
N PRO A 288 51.02 31.92 -5.73
CA PRO A 288 50.34 33.03 -6.40
C PRO A 288 48.81 32.99 -6.21
N PRO A 289 48.14 34.13 -6.02
CA PRO A 289 46.71 34.19 -5.66
C PRO A 289 45.77 33.44 -6.62
N HIS A 290 46.10 33.46 -7.92
CA HIS A 290 45.30 32.78 -8.95
C HIS A 290 45.40 31.25 -8.88
N GLN A 291 46.54 30.71 -8.43
CA GLN A 291 46.74 29.26 -8.24
C GLN A 291 46.15 28.78 -6.91
N ALA A 292 46.28 29.57 -5.83
CA ALA A 292 45.68 29.25 -4.53
C ALA A 292 44.15 29.15 -4.61
N LYS A 293 43.51 30.07 -5.34
CA LYS A 293 42.06 30.05 -5.61
C LYS A 293 41.63 28.83 -6.42
N ALA A 294 42.41 28.43 -7.43
CA ALA A 294 42.11 27.26 -8.26
C ALA A 294 42.24 25.93 -7.48
N LEU A 295 43.20 25.83 -6.56
CA LEU A 295 43.39 24.65 -5.70
C LEU A 295 42.23 24.47 -4.71
N LEU A 296 41.75 25.57 -4.10
CA LEU A 296 40.61 25.55 -3.18
C LEU A 296 39.26 25.29 -3.89
N THR A 297 39.11 25.61 -5.18
CA THR A 297 37.91 25.24 -5.95
C THR A 297 37.92 23.78 -6.42
N THR A 298 39.08 23.13 -6.47
CA THR A 298 39.21 21.70 -6.81
C THR A 298 39.04 20.74 -5.64
N THR A 299 39.17 21.22 -4.40
CA THR A 299 38.74 20.47 -3.22
C THR A 299 37.21 20.45 -3.20
N LYS A 300 36.66 19.37 -3.74
CA LYS A 300 35.24 18.97 -3.74
C LYS A 300 34.53 19.57 -2.52
N GLU A 301 33.55 20.47 -2.74
CA GLU A 301 32.62 20.87 -1.67
C GLU A 301 32.20 19.58 -0.94
N PRO A 302 32.27 19.50 0.40
CA PRO A 302 31.92 18.29 1.11
C PRO A 302 30.41 18.08 0.96
N SER A 303 30.04 17.32 -0.07
CA SER A 303 28.67 16.98 -0.46
C SER A 303 27.96 16.09 0.55
N THR A 304 28.61 15.82 1.69
CA THR A 304 28.15 14.90 2.75
C THR A 304 28.11 15.56 4.13
N HIS A 305 28.22 16.89 4.23
CA HIS A 305 28.20 17.55 5.54
C HIS A 305 26.78 17.51 6.15
N PRO A 306 26.60 17.02 7.40
CA PRO A 306 25.28 16.77 7.99
C PRO A 306 24.37 18.00 8.07
N ALA A 307 24.94 19.21 8.09
CA ALA A 307 24.22 20.49 8.11
C ALA A 307 23.49 20.80 6.78
N ARG A 308 24.06 20.41 5.63
CA ARG A 308 23.47 20.65 4.31
C ARG A 308 22.31 19.67 4.07
N SER A 309 22.48 18.40 4.46
CA SER A 309 21.40 17.40 4.48
C SER A 309 20.28 17.77 5.45
N ALA A 310 20.59 18.30 6.63
CA ALA A 310 19.57 18.78 7.58
C ALA A 310 18.75 19.97 7.02
N PHE A 311 19.39 20.89 6.29
CA PHE A 311 18.70 22.00 5.63
C PHE A 311 17.73 21.51 4.55
N PHE A 312 18.16 20.61 3.66
CA PHE A 312 17.28 20.06 2.61
C PHE A 312 16.19 19.14 3.17
N ALA A 313 16.46 18.39 4.25
CA ALA A 313 15.44 17.62 4.95
C ALA A 313 14.39 18.52 5.61
N GLY A 314 14.80 19.63 6.22
CA GLY A 314 13.88 20.64 6.76
C GLY A 314 13.03 21.31 5.67
N LEU A 315 13.62 21.61 4.52
CA LEU A 315 12.92 22.16 3.36
C LEU A 315 11.91 21.16 2.76
N ALA A 316 12.28 19.88 2.68
CA ALA A 316 11.41 18.81 2.20
C ALA A 316 10.22 18.54 3.14
N LEU A 317 10.41 18.66 4.45
CA LEU A 317 9.31 18.59 5.43
C LEU A 317 8.37 19.79 5.32
N MET A 318 8.90 20.98 5.04
CA MET A 318 8.12 22.20 4.77
C MET A 318 7.27 22.08 3.49
N LEU A 319 7.85 21.55 2.42
CA LEU A 319 7.18 21.38 1.13
C LEU A 319 6.26 20.15 1.09
N GLY A 320 6.61 19.07 1.79
CA GLY A 320 5.80 17.85 1.91
C GLY A 320 4.57 18.01 2.79
N GLY A 321 4.56 19.00 3.71
CA GLY A 321 3.38 19.38 4.48
C GLY A 321 2.31 20.14 3.67
N LEU A 322 2.61 20.51 2.42
CA LEU A 322 1.72 21.27 1.53
C LEU A 322 1.14 20.40 0.38
N GLY A 323 0.91 19.11 0.62
CA GLY A 323 0.24 18.20 -0.31
C GLY A 323 -1.26 18.50 -0.54
N LEU A 324 -1.61 19.76 -0.77
CA LEU A 324 -2.92 20.18 -1.28
C LEU A 324 -2.73 20.60 -2.73
N THR A 325 -3.45 19.94 -3.62
CA THR A 325 -3.49 20.33 -5.03
C THR A 325 -4.19 21.69 -5.16
N ALA A 326 -3.82 22.52 -6.14
CA ALA A 326 -4.35 23.88 -6.33
C ALA A 326 -5.90 23.97 -6.36
N THR A 327 -6.58 22.85 -6.58
CA THR A 327 -8.03 22.65 -6.50
C THR A 327 -8.63 22.76 -5.08
N GLU A 328 -7.87 22.52 -4.02
CA GLU A 328 -8.38 22.52 -2.63
C GLU A 328 -8.38 23.91 -1.98
N ILE A 329 -7.53 24.83 -2.46
CA ILE A 329 -7.46 26.22 -2.00
C ILE A 329 -8.73 27.00 -2.38
N VAL A 330 -9.33 26.68 -3.52
CA VAL A 330 -10.56 27.34 -4.02
C VAL A 330 -11.81 26.88 -3.26
N HIS A 331 -11.80 25.69 -2.65
CA HIS A 331 -12.96 25.14 -1.94
C HIS A 331 -12.94 25.32 -0.42
N ALA A 332 -11.82 25.71 0.18
CA ALA A 332 -11.70 25.90 1.63
C ALA A 332 -12.24 27.25 2.17
N GLY A 333 -12.90 28.07 1.34
CA GLY A 333 -13.55 29.30 1.80
C GLY A 333 -12.59 30.44 2.18
N PHE A 334 -11.32 30.38 1.79
CA PHE A 334 -10.48 31.57 1.76
C PHE A 334 -10.92 32.43 0.59
N GLY A 335 -11.70 33.48 0.86
CA GLY A 335 -11.90 34.55 -0.12
C GLY A 335 -10.56 35.12 -0.58
N ASN A 336 -10.54 35.78 -1.75
CA ASN A 336 -9.33 36.29 -2.43
C ASN A 336 -8.28 36.92 -1.50
N ALA A 337 -8.68 37.55 -0.39
CA ALA A 337 -7.79 38.10 0.61
C ALA A 337 -6.81 37.09 1.26
N GLY A 338 -7.19 35.82 1.46
CA GLY A 338 -6.32 34.81 2.09
C GLY A 338 -5.24 34.27 1.17
N PHE A 339 -5.58 34.08 -0.10
CA PHE A 339 -4.62 33.71 -1.14
C PHE A 339 -3.68 34.89 -1.44
N GLU A 340 -4.20 36.12 -1.47
CA GLU A 340 -3.36 37.32 -1.61
C GLU A 340 -2.44 37.55 -0.41
N LEU A 341 -2.87 37.25 0.83
CA LEU A 341 -2.00 37.32 2.00
C LEU A 341 -0.89 36.26 1.94
N PHE A 342 -1.22 35.03 1.52
CA PHE A 342 -0.24 33.96 1.36
C PHE A 342 0.79 34.29 0.26
N VAL A 343 0.34 34.75 -0.92
CA VAL A 343 1.23 35.19 -1.99
C VAL A 343 2.05 36.42 -1.56
N MET A 344 1.49 37.34 -0.77
CA MET A 344 2.26 38.44 -0.18
C MET A 344 3.31 37.95 0.81
N PHE A 345 3.01 37.04 1.74
CA PHE A 345 4.00 36.59 2.73
C PHE A 345 5.11 35.74 2.11
N THR A 346 4.77 34.85 1.17
CA THR A 346 5.78 34.07 0.44
C THR A 346 6.59 34.95 -0.53
N GLY A 347 5.93 35.94 -1.16
CA GLY A 347 6.58 36.93 -2.02
C GLY A 347 7.50 37.89 -1.27
N VAL A 348 7.10 38.37 -0.09
CA VAL A 348 7.92 39.21 0.79
C VAL A 348 9.10 38.42 1.37
N ALA A 349 8.92 37.14 1.69
CA ALA A 349 10.03 36.27 2.11
C ALA A 349 11.04 36.05 0.98
N LEU A 350 10.58 35.84 -0.26
CA LEU A 350 11.45 35.71 -1.44
C LEU A 350 12.13 37.03 -1.81
N LEU A 351 11.44 38.16 -1.73
CA LEU A 351 12.00 39.50 -1.95
C LEU A 351 13.03 39.88 -0.87
N ALA A 352 12.76 39.59 0.40
CA ALA A 352 13.71 39.80 1.49
C ALA A 352 14.97 38.93 1.30
N SER A 353 14.80 37.69 0.84
CA SER A 353 15.91 36.79 0.50
C SER A 353 16.73 37.33 -0.68
N TYR A 354 16.07 37.88 -1.70
CA TYR A 354 16.71 38.48 -2.86
C TYR A 354 17.49 39.75 -2.50
N PHE A 355 16.91 40.66 -1.71
CA PHE A 355 17.57 41.90 -1.27
C PHE A 355 18.74 41.67 -0.30
N ILE A 356 18.70 40.64 0.55
CA ILE A 356 19.82 40.28 1.43
C ILE A 356 21.01 39.71 0.62
N VAL A 357 20.74 39.07 -0.53
CA VAL A 357 21.76 38.54 -1.44
C VAL A 357 22.31 39.63 -2.37
N ASP A 358 21.46 40.55 -2.85
CA ASP A 358 21.84 41.57 -3.84
C ASP A 358 22.62 42.76 -3.22
N ARG A 359 22.31 43.17 -1.98
CA ARG A 359 23.08 44.22 -1.27
C ARG A 359 24.55 43.86 -1.00
N ARG A 360 24.96 42.60 -1.16
CA ARG A 360 26.36 42.16 -1.03
C ARG A 360 27.13 42.06 -2.35
N LYS A 361 26.50 42.39 -3.48
CA LYS A 361 27.18 42.50 -4.77
C LYS A 361 27.55 43.95 -5.14
N SER A 362 27.06 44.94 -4.38
CA SER A 362 27.29 46.37 -4.61
C SER A 362 28.16 47.06 -3.55
N GLU A 363 28.73 46.30 -2.61
CA GLU A 363 29.83 46.70 -1.71
C GLU A 363 31.00 45.75 -1.98
#